data_AF-A0A3B4X9R8-F1
#
_entry.id   AF-A0A3B4X9R8-F1
#
_cell.length_a   1.000
_cell.length_b   1.000
_cell.length_c   1.000
_cell.angle_alpha   90.00
_cell.angle_beta   90.00
_cell.angle_gamma   90.00
#
_symmetry.space_group_name_H-M   'P 1'
#
loop_
_entity.id
_entity.type
_entity.pdbx_description
1 polymer ?
#
loop_
_entity_poly.entity_id
_entity_poly.type
_entity_poly.pdbx_seq_one_letter_code
_entity_poly.pdbx_strand_id
1 'polypeptide(L)'
;MSAANCLLSEDQFLCSICLDVFTDPVSTPCGHNFCKNCITTHWDNNVPCQCPMCKKVSKRRPELHINTLLSEMVAQFKHEAQQKTSKVPCDVCTG
;
A
#
# COMPACT_ATOMS: atom_id res chain seq x y z
N MET A 1 15.75 -27.12 -1.16
CA MET A 1 15.95 -25.65 -1.14
C MET A 1 14.62 -25.05 -0.76
N SER A 2 14.54 -24.39 0.41
CA SER A 2 13.28 -23.83 0.90
C SER A 2 12.88 -22.67 -0.03
N ALA A 3 11.77 -22.82 -0.74
CA ALA A 3 11.09 -21.66 -1.31
C ALA A 3 10.58 -20.88 -0.10
N ALA A 4 11.26 -19.80 0.25
CA ALA A 4 10.69 -18.79 1.11
C ALA A 4 9.47 -18.24 0.37
N ASN A 5 8.33 -18.90 0.57
CA ASN A 5 7.04 -18.36 0.23
C ASN A 5 6.80 -17.27 1.28
N CYS A 6 7.53 -16.15 1.14
CA CYS A 6 7.27 -14.92 1.84
C CYS A 6 5.89 -14.48 1.36
N LEU A 7 4.87 -15.02 2.02
CA LEU A 7 3.51 -14.54 1.92
C LEU A 7 3.60 -13.06 2.31
N LEU A 8 3.73 -12.19 1.31
CA LEU A 8 3.60 -10.77 1.51
C LEU A 8 2.23 -10.60 2.17
N SER A 9 2.23 -10.26 3.46
CA SER A 9 1.00 -10.03 4.21
C SER A 9 0.35 -8.77 3.65
N GLU A 10 -0.98 -8.77 3.55
CA GLU A 10 -1.78 -7.62 3.07
C GLU A 10 -1.32 -6.31 3.71
N ASP A 11 -0.97 -6.36 4.99
CA ASP A 11 -0.44 -5.26 5.80
C ASP A 11 0.75 -4.51 5.19
N GLN A 12 1.59 -5.17 4.38
CA GLN A 12 2.76 -4.53 3.74
C GLN A 12 2.37 -3.54 2.64
N PHE A 13 1.15 -3.67 2.10
CA PHE A 13 0.63 -2.85 1.03
C PHE A 13 -0.48 -1.90 1.46
N LEU A 14 -0.73 -1.77 2.77
CA LEU A 14 -1.75 -0.87 3.30
C LEU A 14 -1.22 0.55 3.53
N CYS A 15 -2.04 1.52 3.16
CA CYS A 15 -1.87 2.91 3.51
C CYS A 15 -2.32 3.14 4.96
N SER A 16 -1.43 3.64 5.81
CA SER A 16 -1.75 3.87 7.23
C SER A 16 -2.72 5.04 7.50
N ILE A 17 -3.15 5.78 6.47
CA ILE A 17 -4.18 6.81 6.58
C ILE A 17 -5.58 6.22 6.33
N CYS A 18 -5.79 5.58 5.17
CA CYS A 18 -7.10 5.02 4.81
C CYS A 18 -7.29 3.56 5.24
N LEU A 19 -6.22 2.92 5.73
CA LEU A 19 -6.18 1.52 6.16
C LEU A 19 -6.59 0.53 5.06
N ASP A 20 -6.35 0.92 3.80
CA ASP A 20 -6.66 0.12 2.62
C ASP A 20 -5.41 0.01 1.74
N VAL A 21 -5.40 -0.93 0.80
CA VAL A 21 -4.31 -1.17 -0.13
C VAL A 21 -4.01 0.10 -0.92
N PHE A 22 -2.73 0.41 -1.12
CA PHE A 22 -2.32 1.63 -1.81
C PHE A 22 -3.04 1.83 -3.16
N THR A 23 -3.55 3.05 -3.35
CA THR A 23 -3.96 3.61 -4.64
C THR A 23 -3.01 4.75 -4.95
N ASP A 24 -2.35 4.71 -6.12
CA ASP A 24 -1.34 5.70 -6.51
C ASP A 24 -0.32 5.95 -5.39
N PRO A 25 0.44 4.92 -4.97
CA PRO A 25 1.36 5.05 -3.85
C PRO A 25 2.42 6.12 -4.13
N VAL A 26 2.74 6.92 -3.12
CA VAL A 26 3.81 7.93 -3.17
C VAL A 26 4.71 7.79 -1.95
N SER A 27 6.00 8.09 -2.14
CA SER A 27 6.99 8.09 -1.07
C SER A 27 7.21 9.50 -0.54
N THR A 28 7.10 9.69 0.76
CA THR A 28 7.51 10.94 1.41
C THR A 28 9.03 11.03 1.53
N PRO A 29 9.63 12.23 1.75
CA PRO A 29 11.08 12.37 1.96
C PRO A 29 11.64 11.62 3.19
N CYS A 30 10.77 11.11 4.07
CA CYS A 30 11.15 10.28 5.20
C CYS A 30 11.11 8.77 4.89
N GLY A 31 10.74 8.37 3.67
CA GLY A 31 10.68 6.98 3.22
C GLY A 31 9.34 6.26 3.45
N HIS A 32 8.39 6.87 4.17
CA HIS A 32 7.07 6.28 4.36
C HIS A 32 6.17 6.48 3.14
N ASN A 33 5.35 5.48 2.84
CA ASN A 33 4.47 5.41 1.68
C ASN A 33 3.01 5.63 2.07
N PHE A 34 2.26 6.32 1.23
CA PHE A 34 0.83 6.61 1.40
C PHE A 34 0.14 6.63 0.03
N CYS A 35 -1.18 6.52 -0.02
CA CYS A 35 -1.91 6.90 -1.23
C CYS A 35 -1.70 8.39 -1.50
N LYS A 36 -1.50 8.80 -2.76
CA LYS A 36 -1.30 10.20 -3.14
C LYS A 36 -2.37 11.12 -2.58
N ASN A 37 -3.64 10.73 -2.72
CA ASN A 37 -4.76 11.52 -2.23
C ASN A 37 -4.71 11.67 -0.70
N CYS A 38 -4.49 10.56 0.03
CA CYS A 38 -4.47 10.55 1.49
C CYS A 38 -3.43 11.51 2.08
N ILE A 39 -2.18 11.45 1.61
CA ILE A 39 -1.12 12.32 2.15
C ILE A 39 -1.30 13.78 1.71
N THR A 40 -1.81 14.01 0.50
CA THR A 40 -2.13 15.35 -0.02
C THR A 40 -3.20 16.02 0.86
N THR A 41 -4.33 15.34 1.10
CA THR A 41 -5.39 15.84 1.99
C THR A 41 -4.90 16.03 3.42
N HIS A 42 -4.05 15.13 3.93
CA HIS A 42 -3.47 15.30 5.26
C HIS A 42 -2.65 16.60 5.37
N TRP A 43 -1.82 16.91 4.37
CA TRP A 43 -1.03 18.14 4.34
C TRP A 43 -1.86 19.40 4.02
N ASP A 44 -2.97 19.29 3.30
CA ASP A 44 -3.88 20.43 3.07
C ASP A 44 -4.49 20.95 4.37
N ASN A 45 -4.73 20.05 5.33
CA ASN A 45 -5.34 20.37 6.61
C ASN A 45 -4.33 20.63 7.75
N ASN A 46 -3.02 20.44 7.52
CA ASN A 46 -1.99 20.53 8.56
C ASN A 46 -0.75 21.28 8.08
N VAL A 47 -0.41 22.37 8.76
CA VAL A 47 0.83 23.14 8.56
C VAL A 47 1.61 23.14 9.87
N PRO A 48 2.90 22.75 9.88
CA PRO A 48 3.72 22.34 8.74
C PRO A 48 3.40 20.94 8.22
N CYS A 49 3.79 20.63 6.97
CA CYS A 49 3.58 19.30 6.40
C CYS A 49 4.35 18.24 7.21
N GLN A 50 3.63 17.35 7.88
CA GLN A 50 4.22 16.34 8.76
C GLN A 50 3.90 14.93 8.23
N CYS A 51 4.84 14.00 8.40
CA CYS A 51 4.58 12.59 8.14
C CYS A 51 3.62 12.02 9.20
N PRO A 52 2.49 11.40 8.82
CA PRO A 52 1.57 10.76 9.76
C PRO A 52 2.22 9.69 10.64
N MET A 53 3.21 8.96 10.10
CA MET A 53 3.87 7.81 10.75
C MET A 53 4.97 8.24 11.73
N CYS A 54 6.06 8.82 11.21
CA CYS A 54 7.25 9.12 12.02
C CYS A 54 7.33 10.57 12.49
N LYS A 55 6.30 11.38 12.21
CA LYS A 55 6.21 12.77 12.67
C LYS A 55 7.31 13.70 12.14
N LYS A 56 8.13 13.26 11.18
CA LYS A 56 9.13 14.10 10.51
C LYS A 56 8.44 15.25 9.77
N VAL A 57 8.92 16.46 10.01
CA VAL A 57 8.34 17.70 9.46
C VAL A 57 9.11 18.14 8.22
N SER A 58 8.38 18.56 7.20
CA SER A 58 8.88 19.24 6.01
C SER A 58 8.45 20.71 6.06
N LYS A 59 9.42 21.63 6.04
CA LYS A 59 9.16 23.08 6.09
C LYS A 59 8.39 23.61 4.88
N ARG A 60 8.50 22.92 3.74
CA ARG A 60 7.76 23.19 2.50
C ARG A 60 7.06 21.93 2.07
N ARG A 61 5.96 22.09 1.33
CA ARG A 61 5.23 20.96 0.75
C ARG A 61 6.13 20.25 -0.28
N PRO A 62 6.45 18.96 -0.07
CA PRO A 62 7.19 18.18 -1.07
C PRO A 62 6.33 17.95 -2.31
N GLU A 63 6.98 17.93 -3.48
CA GLU A 63 6.36 17.38 -4.68
C GLU A 63 6.35 15.84 -4.58
N LEU A 64 5.22 15.24 -4.93
CA LEU A 64 5.00 13.80 -4.80
C LEU A 64 4.82 13.17 -6.17
N HIS A 65 5.67 12.18 -6.44
CA HIS A 65 5.61 11.34 -7.63
C HIS A 65 5.14 9.94 -7.26
N ILE A 66 4.39 9.31 -8.16
CA ILE A 66 3.96 7.93 -7.98
C ILE A 66 5.20 7.04 -7.90
N ASN A 67 5.26 6.22 -6.86
CA ASN A 67 6.25 5.17 -6.73
C ASN A 67 5.81 4.00 -7.62
N THR A 68 6.28 3.99 -8.87
CA THR A 68 5.89 3.02 -9.89
C THR A 68 6.22 1.59 -9.46
N LEU A 69 7.38 1.37 -8.84
CA LEU A 69 7.78 0.07 -8.32
C LEU A 69 6.79 -0.45 -7.27
N LEU A 70 6.42 0.39 -6.29
CA LEU A 70 5.44 -0.01 -5.28
C LEU A 70 4.05 -0.24 -5.90
N SER A 71 3.67 0.55 -6.91
CA SER A 71 2.43 0.35 -7.65
C SER A 71 2.38 -1.00 -8.36
N GLU A 72 3.47 -1.40 -9.01
CA GLU A 72 3.62 -2.70 -9.68
C GLU A 72 3.54 -3.85 -8.68
N MET A 73 4.23 -3.75 -7.54
CA MET A 73 4.18 -4.75 -6.47
C MET A 73 2.77 -4.92 -5.90
N VAL A 74 2.04 -3.83 -5.69
CA VAL A 74 0.64 -3.84 -5.24
C VAL A 74 -0.26 -4.50 -6.29
N ALA A 75 -0.05 -4.22 -7.57
CA ALA A 75 -0.82 -4.83 -8.66
C ALA A 75 -0.60 -6.35 -8.72
N GLN A 76 0.65 -6.79 -8.62
CA GLN A 76 0.99 -8.21 -8.57
C GLN A 76 0.35 -8.90 -7.36
N PHE A 77 0.44 -8.27 -6.18
CA PHE A 77 -0.19 -8.78 -4.97
C PHE A 77 -1.70 -8.99 -5.13
N LYS A 78 -2.42 -8.00 -5.68
CA LYS A 78 -3.86 -8.10 -5.95
C LYS A 78 -4.20 -9.24 -6.90
N HIS A 79 -3.37 -9.45 -7.93
CA HIS A 79 -3.56 -10.51 -8.90
C HIS A 79 -3.35 -11.91 -8.27
N GLU A 80 -2.32 -12.09 -7.44
CA GLU A 80 -2.06 -13.34 -6.73
C GLU A 80 -3.15 -13.68 -5.71
N ALA A 81 -3.69 -12.67 -5.01
CA ALA A 81 -4.83 -12.84 -4.10
C ALA A 81 -6.08 -13.35 -4.84
N GLN A 82 -6.36 -12.83 -6.03
CA GLN A 82 -7.48 -13.26 -6.88
C GLN A 82 -7.31 -14.68 -7.44
N GLN A 83 -6.08 -15.13 -7.69
CA GLN A 83 -5.83 -16.49 -8.17
C GLN A 83 -6.02 -17.56 -7.09
N LYS A 84 -5.87 -17.22 -5.81
CA LYS A 84 -6.11 -18.15 -4.69
C LYS A 84 -7.61 -18.39 -4.45
N THR A 85 -8.48 -17.43 -4.74
CA THR A 85 -9.94 -17.59 -4.55
C THR A 85 -10.60 -18.44 -5.64
N SER A 86 -9.99 -18.57 -6.82
CA SER A 86 -10.53 -19.33 -7.96
C SER A 86 -10.18 -20.83 -7.96
N LYS A 87 -9.45 -21.32 -6.95
CA LYS A 87 -9.05 -22.74 -6.82
C LYS A 87 -9.70 -23.45 -5.63
N VAL A 88 -10.96 -23.15 -5.34
CA VAL A 88 -11.79 -24.04 -4.53
C VAL A 88 -12.72 -24.79 -5.48
N PRO A 89 -12.35 -26.00 -5.96
CA PRO A 89 -13.36 -26.92 -6.45
C PRO A 89 -14.33 -27.15 -5.28
N CYS A 90 -15.58 -26.78 -5.47
CA CYS A 90 -16.63 -27.29 -4.61
C CYS A 90 -16.70 -28.79 -4.93
N ASP A 91 -16.05 -29.61 -4.10
CA ASP A 91 -16.27 -31.06 -4.10
C ASP A 91 -17.69 -31.31 -3.57
N VAL A 92 -18.68 -31.05 -4.43
CA VAL A 92 -19.99 -31.69 -4.32
C VAL A 92 -19.78 -33.15 -4.66
N CYS A 93 -19.85 -34.01 -3.65
CA CYS A 93 -20.18 -35.42 -3.82
C CYS A 93 -21.19 -35.84 -2.74
N THR A 94 -22.44 -35.85 -3.20
CA THR A 94 -23.62 -36.67 -2.88
C THR A 94 -23.47 -37.76 -1.81
N GLY A 95 -24.43 -37.74 -0.89
CA GLY A 95 -24.90 -38.85 -0.05
C GLY A 95 -26.28 -38.53 0.49
#